data_AF-A0A914QZM7-F1
#
_entry.id   AF-A0A914QZM7-F1
#
_cell.length_a   1.000
_cell.length_b   1.000
_cell.length_c   1.000
_cell.angle_alpha   90.00
_cell.angle_beta   90.00
_cell.angle_gamma   90.00
#
_symmetry.space_group_name_H-M   'P 1'
#
loop_
_entity.id
_entity.type
_entity.pdbx_description
1 polymer ?
#
loop_
_entity_poly.entity_id
_entity_poly.type
_entity_poly.pdbx_seq_one_letter_code
_entity_poly.pdbx_strand_id
1 'polypeptide(L)' 'MLTFNPNRRITIEDALAHPYLEQYYDPHDEPVSEDPFTYEMELDDLPKERLKELIFEETENFHARMNGHDDAMK' A
#
# COMPACT_ATOMS: atom_id res chain seq x y z
N MET A 1 -12.92 15.34 9.06
CA MET A 1 -12.92 13.86 9.20
C MET A 1 -14.31 13.27 9.43
N LEU A 2 -15.05 13.65 10.48
CA LEU A 2 -16.40 13.12 10.70
C LEU A 2 -17.46 14.09 10.16
N THR A 3 -17.84 13.90 8.90
CA THR A 3 -18.87 14.69 8.23
C THR A 3 -19.91 13.77 7.61
N PHE A 4 -21.18 14.18 7.66
CA PHE A 4 -22.27 13.40 7.07
C PHE A 4 -22.12 13.26 5.55
N ASN A 5 -21.78 14.37 4.88
CA ASN A 5 -21.47 14.34 3.46
C ASN A 5 -20.00 13.91 3.26
N PRO A 6 -19.73 12.82 2.51
CA PRO A 6 -18.36 12.36 2.24
C PRO A 6 -17.56 13.38 1.43
N ASN A 7 -18.18 14.16 0.55
CA ASN A 7 -17.50 15.18 -0.25
C ASN A 7 -17.06 16.39 0.59
N ARG A 8 -17.50 16.47 1.85
CA ARG A 8 -17.07 17.50 2.80
C ARG A 8 -16.05 16.97 3.82
N ARG A 9 -15.65 15.71 3.68
CA ARG A 9 -14.62 15.11 4.52
C ARG A 9 -13.28 15.72 4.11
N ILE A 10 -12.46 16.07 5.09
CA ILE A 10 -11.09 16.56 4.85
C ILE A 10 -10.30 15.51 4.06
N THR A 11 -9.43 15.96 3.16
CA THR A 11 -8.50 15.10 2.42
C THR A 11 -7.40 14.58 3.36
N ILE A 12 -6.60 13.62 2.91
CA ILE A 12 -5.50 13.10 3.72
C ILE A 12 -4.38 14.14 3.80
N GLU A 13 -4.11 14.80 2.68
CA GLU A 13 -3.11 15.86 2.54
C GLU A 13 -3.41 17.04 3.48
N ASP A 14 -4.66 17.51 3.50
CA ASP A 14 -5.09 18.58 4.41
C ASP A 14 -5.07 18.13 5.88
N ALA A 15 -5.28 16.83 6.14
CA ALA A 15 -5.26 16.29 7.49
C ALA A 15 -3.83 16.16 8.04
N LEU A 16 -2.87 15.75 7.20
CA LEU A 16 -1.45 15.67 7.56
C LEU A 16 -0.88 17.07 7.83
N ALA A 17 -1.29 18.08 7.05
CA ALA A 17 -0.93 19.48 7.27
C ALA A 17 -1.70 20.17 8.42
N HIS A 18 -2.57 19.46 9.16
CA HIS A 18 -3.37 20.06 10.22
C HIS A 18 -2.49 20.42 11.44
N PRO A 19 -2.71 21.56 12.14
CA PRO A 19 -1.89 22.01 13.28
C PRO A 19 -1.71 20.99 14.42
N TYR A 20 -2.62 20.03 14.51
CA TYR A 20 -2.51 18.93 15.48
C TYR A 20 -1.31 18.01 15.22
N LEU A 21 -0.91 17.83 13.95
CA LEU A 21 0.19 16.96 13.53
C LEU A 21 1.46 17.73 13.15
N GLU A 22 1.50 19.06 13.33
CA GLU A 22 2.61 19.93 12.93
C GLU A 22 3.99 19.45 13.43
N GLN A 23 4.03 18.82 14.60
CA GLN A 23 5.27 18.29 15.19
C GLN A 23 5.87 17.10 14.42
N TYR A 24 5.07 16.43 13.59
CA TYR A 24 5.45 15.22 12.86
C TYR A 24 5.35 15.37 11.34
N TYR A 25 4.74 16.45 10.85
CA TYR A 25 4.50 16.66 9.43
C TYR A 25 5.81 16.90 8.67
N ASP A 26 6.14 16.00 7.75
CA ASP A 26 7.23 16.16 6.78
C ASP A 26 6.79 15.70 5.38
N PRO A 27 6.56 16.63 4.44
CA PRO A 27 6.18 16.30 3.07
C PRO A 27 7.17 15.39 2.34
N HIS A 28 8.44 15.33 2.75
CA HIS A 28 9.45 14.50 2.09
C HIS A 28 9.44 13.05 2.59
N ASP A 29 8.84 12.78 3.76
CA ASP A 29 8.70 11.45 4.35
C ASP A 29 7.28 10.88 4.18
N GLU A 30 6.43 11.56 3.40
CA GLU A 30 5.05 11.18 3.11
C GLU A 30 4.84 10.88 1.61
N PRO A 31 5.43 9.80 1.06
CA PRO A 31 5.36 9.49 -0.36
C PRO A 31 3.98 8.95 -0.78
N VAL A 32 3.63 9.18 -2.03
CA VAL A 32 2.50 8.53 -2.72
C VAL A 32 3.02 7.34 -3.51
N SER A 33 2.29 6.22 -3.51
CA SER A 33 2.63 5.06 -4.35
C SER A 33 2.59 5.45 -5.84
N GLU A 34 3.65 5.13 -6.58
CA GLU A 34 3.72 5.36 -8.03
C GLU A 34 2.69 4.52 -8.79
N ASP A 35 2.52 3.26 -8.36
CA ASP A 35 1.56 2.34 -8.93
C ASP A 35 0.29 2.31 -8.06
N PRO A 36 -0.87 2.72 -8.60
CA PRO A 36 -2.13 2.59 -7.89
C PRO A 36 -2.56 1.12 -7.87
N PHE A 37 -3.19 0.71 -6.77
CA PHE A 37 -3.88 -0.57 -6.73
C PHE A 37 -5.08 -0.52 -7.68
N THR A 38 -5.17 -1.49 -8.60
CA THR A 38 -6.24 -1.56 -9.59
C THR A 38 -7.18 -2.73 -9.30
N TYR A 39 -8.41 -2.64 -9.78
CA TYR A 39 -9.41 -3.70 -9.60
C TYR A 39 -8.99 -5.04 -10.21
N GLU A 40 -8.13 -5.01 -11.24
CA GLU A 40 -7.58 -6.22 -11.87
C GLU A 40 -6.67 -7.02 -10.93
N MET A 41 -6.21 -6.40 -9.84
CA MET A 41 -5.46 -7.04 -8.76
C MET A 41 -6.36 -7.71 -7.72
N GLU A 42 -7.68 -7.44 -7.73
CA GLU A 42 -8.65 -8.12 -6.85
C GLU A 42 -8.99 -9.51 -7.41
N LEU A 43 -8.94 -10.52 -6.55
CA LEU A 43 -9.05 -11.94 -6.92
C LEU A 43 -10.27 -12.62 -6.26
N ASP A 44 -11.35 -11.87 -6.08
CA ASP A 44 -12.50 -12.25 -5.25
C ASP A 44 -13.28 -13.48 -5.76
N ASP A 45 -13.28 -13.73 -7.07
CA ASP A 45 -14.04 -14.82 -7.71
C ASP A 45 -13.20 -16.08 -8.02
N LEU A 46 -12.01 -16.22 -7.42
CA LEU A 46 -11.15 -17.38 -7.68
C LEU A 46 -11.54 -18.62 -6.85
N PRO A 47 -11.46 -19.83 -7.42
CA PRO A 47 -11.54 -21.07 -6.65
C PRO A 47 -10.44 -21.15 -5.59
N LYS A 48 -10.76 -21.73 -4.42
CA LYS A 48 -9.83 -21.90 -3.30
C LYS A 48 -8.47 -22.48 -3.69
N GLU A 49 -8.46 -23.50 -4.55
CA GLU A 49 -7.20 -24.15 -4.95
C GLU A 49 -6.32 -23.20 -5.77
N ARG A 50 -6.90 -22.38 -6.65
CA ARG A 50 -6.13 -21.37 -7.41
C ARG A 50 -5.58 -20.29 -6.51
N LEU A 51 -6.35 -19.86 -5.50
CA LEU A 51 -5.88 -18.87 -4.53
C LEU A 51 -4.68 -19.38 -3.72
N LYS A 52 -4.69 -20.66 -3.30
CA LYS A 52 -3.54 -21.27 -2.62
C LYS A 52 -2.29 -21.27 -3.48
N GLU A 53 -2.42 -21.62 -4.76
CA GLU A 53 -1.31 -21.61 -5.71
C GLU A 53 -0.71 -20.22 -5.82
N LEU A 54 -1.53 -19.19 -6.00
CA LEU A 54 -1.08 -17.80 -6.13
C LEU A 54 -0.36 -17.28 -4.87
N ILE A 55 -0.88 -17.63 -3.68
CA ILE A 55 -0.24 -17.27 -2.42
C ILE A 55 1.14 -17.96 -2.30
N PHE A 56 1.21 -19.23 -2.68
CA PHE A 56 2.47 -19.98 -2.65
C PHE A 56 3.49 -19.40 -3.64
N GLU A 57 3.06 -19.12 -4.87
CA GLU A 57 3.89 -18.50 -5.92
C GLU A 57 4.43 -17.13 -5.48
N GLU A 58 3.60 -16.26 -4.90
CA GLU A 58 4.06 -14.97 -4.39
C GLU A 58 5.04 -15.12 -3.22
N THR A 59 4.86 -16.14 -2.38
CA THR A 59 5.80 -16.45 -1.29
C THR A 59 7.17 -16.85 -1.84
N GLU A 60 7.22 -17.72 -2.85
CA GLU A 60 8.47 -18.09 -3.53
C GLU A 60 9.12 -16.90 -4.23
N ASN A 61 8.34 -16.09 -4.95
CA ASN A 61 8.80 -14.86 -5.61
C ASN A 61 9.39 -13.88 -4.59
N PHE A 62 8.72 -13.68 -3.46
CA PHE A 62 9.19 -12.81 -2.38
C PHE A 62 10.53 -13.30 -1.81
N HIS A 63 10.66 -14.60 -1.52
CA HIS A 63 11.91 -15.19 -1.06
C HIS A 63 13.04 -15.01 -2.08
N ALA A 64 12.76 -15.20 -3.37
CA ALA A 64 13.75 -14.99 -4.43
C ALA A 64 14.21 -13.52 -4.51
N ARG A 65 13.28 -12.55 -4.43
CA ARG A 65 13.59 -11.11 -4.40
C ARG A 65 14.46 -10.75 -3.20
N MET A 66 14.17 -11.31 -2.02
CA MET A 66 14.96 -11.10 -0.80
C MET A 66 16.38 -11.67 -0.94
N ASN A 67 16.51 -12.92 -1.39
CA ASN A 67 17.82 -13.57 -1.52
C ASN A 67 18.72 -12.86 -2.56
N GLY A 68 18.14 -12.34 -3.65
CA GLY A 68 18.87 -11.54 -4.63
C GLY A 68 19.30 -10.16 -4.12
N HIS A 69 18.63 -9.62 -3.10
CA HIS A 69 18.99 -8.36 -2.46
C HIS A 69 20.20 -8.51 -1.52
N ASP A 70 20.33 -9.66 -0.85
CA ASP A 70 21.47 -9.97 0.03
C ASP A 70 22.80 -10.15 -0.74
N ASP A 71 22.76 -10.59 -2.00
CA ASP A 71 23.95 -10.73 -2.85
C ASP A 71 24.37 -9.40 -3.52
N ALA A 72 23.46 -8.45 -3.70
CA ALA A 72 23.77 -7.14 -4.29
C ALA A 72 24.35 -6.12 -3.28
N MET A 73 24.29 -6.43 -1.98
CA MET A 73 24.74 -5.56 -0.88
C MET A 73 26.10 -5.99 -0.29
N LYS A 74 26.74 -7.03 -0.84
CA LYS A 74 28.14 -7.41 -0.57
C LYS A 74 29.08 -6.90 -1.67
#